data_AF-A0A535SIG5-F1
#
_entry.id   AF-A0A535SIG5-F1
#
_cell.length_a   1.000
_cell.length_b   1.000
_cell.length_c   1.000
_cell.angle_alpha   90.00
_cell.angle_beta   90.00
_cell.angle_gamma   90.00
#
_symmetry.space_group_name_H-M   'P 1'
#
loop_
_entity.id
_entity.type
_entity.pdbx_description
1 polymer ?
#
loop_
_entity_poly.entity_id
_entity_poly.type
_entity_poly.pdbx_seq_one_letter_code
_entity_poly.pdbx_strand_id
1 'polypeptide(L)'
;MQWNIVRNLLIGMVALLLVGTSLIAVSIAVRAGSNQRVTLYDQAAPLVQQARLLRAADANQQLNLSIGLQLRNKADLDNLLSAIYDPQSPQYQEYLTPDQF
;
A
#
# COMPACT_ATOMS: atom_id res chain seq x y z
N MET A 1 -40.04 -5.41 -46.11
CA MET A 1 -38.60 -5.63 -45.84
C MET A 1 -37.98 -4.64 -44.84
N GLN A 2 -38.47 -3.38 -44.74
CA GLN A 2 -37.78 -2.29 -44.02
C GLN A 2 -37.82 -2.34 -42.48
N TRP A 3 -38.87 -2.92 -41.87
CA TRP A 3 -39.06 -2.91 -40.41
C TRP A 3 -38.04 -3.77 -39.64
N ASN A 4 -37.62 -4.89 -40.22
CA ASN A 4 -36.64 -5.79 -39.62
C ASN A 4 -35.23 -5.17 -39.61
N ILE A 5 -34.92 -4.32 -40.60
CA ILE A 5 -33.64 -3.62 -40.72
C ILE A 5 -33.52 -2.54 -39.63
N VAL A 6 -34.56 -1.72 -39.46
CA VAL A 6 -34.58 -0.67 -38.41
C VAL A 6 -34.50 -1.28 -37.01
N ARG A 7 -35.21 -2.39 -36.77
CA ARG A 7 -35.16 -3.11 -35.49
C ARG A 7 -33.76 -3.65 -35.18
N ASN A 8 -33.08 -4.27 -36.14
CA ASN A 8 -31.74 -4.79 -35.94
C ASN A 8 -30.70 -3.67 -35.71
N LEU A 9 -30.90 -2.51 -36.35
CA LEU A 9 -30.06 -1.33 -36.19
C LEU A 9 -30.21 -0.71 -34.78
N LEU A 10 -31.45 -0.65 -34.26
CA LEU A 10 -31.72 -0.22 -32.88
C LEU A 10 -31.11 -1.15 -31.84
N ILE A 11 -31.22 -2.48 -32.03
CA ILE A 11 -30.62 -3.47 -31.12
C ILE A 11 -29.09 -3.34 -31.13
N GLY A 12 -28.47 -3.17 -32.30
CA GLY A 12 -27.04 -2.95 -32.43
C GLY A 12 -26.56 -1.68 -31.72
N MET A 13 -27.32 -0.58 -31.82
CA MET A 13 -26.99 0.69 -31.16
C MET A 13 -27.05 0.57 -29.63
N VAL A 14 -28.07 -0.11 -29.09
CA VAL A 14 -28.20 -0.36 -27.65
C VAL A 14 -27.08 -1.27 -27.14
N ALA A 15 -26.72 -2.31 -27.88
CA ALA A 15 -25.61 -3.18 -27.52
C ALA A 15 -24.28 -2.42 -27.52
N LEU A 16 -24.05 -1.54 -28.49
CA LEU A 16 -22.82 -0.75 -28.59
C LEU A 16 -22.74 0.29 -27.46
N LEU A 17 -23.86 0.91 -27.10
CA LEU A 17 -23.94 1.79 -25.92
C LEU A 17 -23.65 1.03 -24.61
N LEU A 18 -24.23 -0.16 -24.44
CA LEU A 18 -23.97 -1.00 -23.26
C LEU A 18 -22.49 -1.39 -23.15
N VAL A 19 -21.88 -1.84 -24.24
CA VAL A 19 -20.45 -2.19 -24.28
C VAL A 19 -19.58 -0.96 -24.00
N GLY A 20 -19.92 0.19 -24.59
CA GLY A 20 -19.21 1.45 -24.35
C GLY A 20 -19.25 1.88 -22.88
N THR A 21 -20.44 1.84 -22.25
CA THR A 21 -20.59 2.18 -20.82
C THR A 21 -19.84 1.21 -19.91
N SER A 22 -19.83 -0.09 -20.23
CA SER A 22 -19.07 -1.10 -19.48
C SER A 22 -17.56 -0.88 -19.56
N LEU A 23 -17.03 -0.52 -20.74
CA LEU A 23 -15.61 -0.25 -20.92
C LEU A 23 -15.17 1.02 -20.15
N ILE A 24 -16.01 2.06 -20.14
CA ILE A 24 -15.74 3.30 -19.41
C ILE A 24 -15.73 3.02 -17.90
N ALA A 25 -16.69 2.26 -17.37
CA ALA A 25 -16.76 1.94 -15.94
C ALA A 25 -15.50 1.20 -15.43
N VAL A 26 -15.00 0.23 -16.21
CA VAL A 26 -13.77 -0.51 -15.88
C VAL A 26 -12.55 0.41 -15.84
N SER A 27 -12.43 1.36 -16.77
CA SER A 27 -11.27 2.26 -16.83
C SER A 27 -11.18 3.24 -15.65
N ILE A 28 -12.32 3.62 -15.06
CA ILE A 28 -12.38 4.50 -13.88
C ILE A 28 -12.04 3.70 -12.61
N ALA A 29 -12.55 2.48 -12.49
CA ALA A 29 -12.27 1.60 -11.35
C ALA A 29 -10.77 1.26 -11.23
N VAL A 30 -10.08 1.03 -12.35
CA VAL A 30 -8.63 0.74 -12.37
C VAL A 30 -7.78 1.92 -11.87
N ARG A 31 -8.26 3.17 -12.00
CA ARG A 31 -7.54 4.38 -11.56
C ARG A 31 -7.74 4.72 -10.08
N ALA A 32 -8.77 4.18 -9.43
CA ALA A 32 -9.08 4.49 -8.03
C ALA A 32 -8.16 3.77 -7.03
N GLY A 33 -7.51 2.67 -7.43
CA GLY A 33 -6.80 1.78 -6.51
C GLY A 33 -5.32 2.09 -6.25
N SER A 34 -4.68 3.00 -6.98
CA SER A 34 -3.20 3.05 -6.99
C SER A 34 -2.54 4.18 -6.19
N ASN A 35 -3.28 5.22 -5.77
CA ASN A 35 -2.68 6.42 -5.16
C ASN A 35 -3.33 6.86 -3.84
N GLN A 36 -3.82 5.92 -3.03
CA GLN A 36 -4.34 6.27 -1.72
C GLN A 36 -3.18 6.59 -0.77
N ARG A 37 -3.12 7.84 -0.29
CA ARG A 37 -2.12 8.25 0.71
C ARG A 37 -2.39 7.49 2.01
N VAL A 38 -1.36 6.85 2.56
CA VAL A 38 -1.42 6.21 3.86
C VAL A 38 -0.89 7.19 4.91
N THR A 39 -1.68 7.47 5.94
CA THR A 39 -1.23 8.24 7.09
C THR A 39 -0.40 7.35 8.00
N LEU A 40 0.87 7.72 8.18
CA LEU A 40 1.73 7.08 9.17
C LEU A 40 1.45 7.75 10.52
N TYR A 41 0.75 7.03 11.40
CA TYR A 41 0.42 7.51 12.72
C TYR A 41 1.66 7.60 13.61
N ASP A 42 1.68 8.58 14.52
CA ASP A 42 2.69 8.72 15.59
C ASP A 42 4.14 9.04 15.15
N GLN A 43 4.35 9.44 13.88
CA GLN A 43 5.68 9.78 13.36
C GLN A 43 6.06 11.27 13.51
N ALA A 44 5.17 12.09 14.07
CA ALA A 44 5.46 13.51 14.25
C ALA A 44 6.23 13.72 15.56
N ALA A 45 7.45 14.25 15.46
CA ALA A 45 8.20 14.64 16.65
C ALA A 45 7.38 15.68 17.46
N PRO A 46 7.19 15.50 18.78
CA PRO A 46 6.36 16.40 19.59
C PRO A 46 6.76 17.87 19.48
N LEU A 47 8.05 18.13 19.27
CA LEU A 47 8.60 19.49 19.11
C LEU A 47 8.06 20.22 17.87
N VAL A 48 7.54 19.51 16.87
CA VAL A 48 6.93 20.13 15.66
C VAL A 48 5.69 20.95 16.03
N GLN A 49 4.95 20.56 17.08
CA GLN A 49 3.76 21.31 17.53
C GLN A 49 4.09 22.71 18.05
N GLN A 50 5.33 22.93 18.51
CA GLN A 50 5.80 24.20 19.05
C GLN A 50 6.68 24.95 18.04
N ALA A 51 6.97 24.35 16.88
CA ALA A 51 7.85 24.94 15.89
C ALA A 51 7.15 26.06 15.13
N ARG A 52 7.88 27.15 14.89
CA ARG A 52 7.43 28.22 13.99
C ARG A 52 7.91 27.92 12.57
N LEU A 53 6.99 27.85 11.62
CA LEU A 53 7.34 27.75 10.21
C LEU A 53 8.08 29.01 9.76
N LEU A 54 9.33 28.86 9.33
CA LEU A 54 10.15 29.98 8.84
C LEU A 54 9.97 30.17 7.33
N ARG A 55 10.18 29.10 6.57
CA ARG A 55 10.04 29.05 5.10
C ARG A 55 9.90 27.59 4.66
N ALA A 56 9.24 27.37 3.52
CA ALA A 56 9.27 26.07 2.87
C ALA A 56 10.70 25.73 2.38
N ALA A 57 11.09 24.46 2.48
CA ALA A 57 12.31 23.98 1.85
C ALA A 57 12.22 24.11 0.32
N ASP A 58 13.37 24.18 -0.35
CA ASP A 58 13.42 24.14 -1.81
C ASP A 58 12.83 22.82 -2.33
N ALA A 59 12.03 22.88 -3.40
CA ALA A 59 11.37 21.71 -3.95
C ALA A 59 12.36 20.66 -4.51
N ASN A 60 13.57 21.08 -4.87
CA ASN A 60 14.63 20.24 -5.40
C ASN A 60 15.69 19.87 -4.34
N GLN A 61 15.45 20.23 -3.07
CA GLN A 61 16.36 19.85 -1.99
C GLN A 61 16.36 18.33 -1.82
N GLN A 62 17.53 17.71 -1.93
CA GLN A 62 17.67 16.28 -1.68
C GLN A 62 17.51 16.00 -0.18
N LEU A 63 16.57 15.11 0.15
CA LEU A 63 16.34 14.63 1.51
C LEU A 63 16.87 13.21 1.64
N ASN A 64 17.72 12.97 2.64
CA ASN A 64 18.15 11.63 3.02
C ASN A 64 17.19 11.11 4.10
N LEU A 65 16.38 10.11 3.76
CA LEU A 65 15.36 9.56 4.64
C LEU A 65 15.67 8.09 4.96
N SER A 66 15.53 7.73 6.23
CA SER A 66 15.59 6.34 6.67
C SER A 66 14.17 5.82 6.88
N ILE A 67 13.79 4.77 6.17
CA ILE A 67 12.45 4.18 6.24
C ILE A 67 12.53 2.84 6.97
N GLY A 68 12.00 2.79 8.19
CA GLY A 68 11.85 1.55 8.95
C GLY A 68 10.64 0.76 8.46
N LEU A 69 10.82 -0.52 8.15
CA LEU A 69 9.73 -1.41 7.76
C LEU A 69 9.22 -2.20 8.97
N GLN A 70 7.95 -2.61 8.90
CA GLN A 70 7.37 -3.47 9.93
C GLN A 70 7.97 -4.87 9.87
N LEU A 71 8.40 -5.39 11.03
CA LEU A 71 8.79 -6.78 11.21
C LEU A 71 7.63 -7.72 10.85
N ARG A 72 7.93 -8.72 10.01
CA ARG A 72 6.94 -9.67 9.47
C ARG A 72 6.56 -10.76 10.47
N ASN A 73 7.56 -11.40 11.09
CA ASN A 73 7.38 -12.60 11.91
C ASN A 73 7.60 -12.30 13.40
N LYS A 74 6.87 -11.31 13.95
CA LYS A 74 7.06 -10.90 15.35
C LYS A 74 6.89 -12.05 16.34
N ALA A 75 5.89 -12.90 16.13
CA ALA A 75 5.63 -14.05 17.02
C ALA A 75 6.80 -15.05 17.04
N ASP A 76 7.36 -15.38 15.88
CA ASP A 76 8.50 -16.29 15.80
C ASP A 76 9.76 -15.68 16.41
N LEU A 77 9.95 -14.37 16.24
CA LEU A 77 11.02 -13.63 16.90
C LEU A 77 10.89 -13.67 18.43
N ASP A 78 9.68 -13.45 18.96
CA ASP A 78 9.42 -13.48 20.41
C ASP A 78 9.66 -14.91 20.98
N ASN A 79 9.27 -15.94 20.24
CA ASN A 79 9.51 -17.34 20.60
C ASN A 79 11.01 -17.67 20.60
N LEU A 80 11.73 -17.28 19.55
CA LEU A 80 13.18 -17.45 19.47
C LEU A 80 13.87 -16.75 20.64
N LEU A 81 13.49 -15.49 20.91
CA LEU A 81 14.08 -14.70 21.98
C LEU A 81 13.88 -15.38 23.34
N SER A 82 12.69 -15.92 23.58
CA SER A 82 12.37 -16.67 24.80
C SER A 82 13.23 -17.93 24.91
N ALA A 83 13.41 -18.67 23.81
CA ALA A 83 14.16 -19.91 23.79
C ALA A 83 15.68 -19.70 23.96
N ILE A 84 16.26 -18.65 23.40
CA ILE A 84 17.72 -18.42 23.49
C ILE A 84 18.15 -17.81 24.83
N TYR A 85 17.23 -17.18 25.56
CA TYR A 85 17.51 -16.59 26.88
C TYR A 85 17.07 -17.44 28.06
N ASP A 86 16.26 -18.48 27.87
CA ASP A 86 15.90 -19.43 28.93
C ASP A 86 17.04 -20.45 29.16
N PRO A 87 17.68 -20.48 30.36
CA PRO A 87 18.73 -21.44 30.67
C PRO A 87 18.27 -22.91 30.70
N GLN A 88 16.96 -23.17 30.74
CA GLN A 88 16.38 -24.52 30.66
C GLN A 88 16.04 -24.93 29.22
N SER A 89 16.13 -24.00 28.27
CA SER A 89 15.90 -24.29 26.87
C SER A 89 17.11 -25.00 26.25
N PRO A 90 16.88 -25.98 25.35
CA PRO A 90 17.96 -26.59 24.58
C PRO A 90 18.64 -25.60 23.62
N GLN A 91 18.00 -24.47 23.29
CA GLN A 91 18.52 -23.44 22.39
C GLN A 91 19.20 -22.28 23.15
N TYR A 92 19.48 -22.44 24.45
CA TYR A 92 20.08 -21.40 25.26
C TYR A 92 21.41 -20.91 24.66
N GLN A 93 21.52 -19.59 24.50
CA GLN A 93 22.67 -18.91 23.89
C GLN A 93 22.96 -19.29 22.42
N GLU A 94 22.01 -19.89 21.70
CA GLU A 94 22.12 -20.15 20.26
C GLU A 94 21.63 -18.93 19.45
N TYR A 95 22.48 -17.91 19.32
CA TYR A 95 22.16 -16.68 18.60
C TYR A 95 22.20 -16.85 17.07
N LEU A 96 21.36 -16.09 16.38
CA LEU A 96 21.37 -16.01 14.92
C LEU A 96 22.50 -15.11 14.40
N THR A 97 23.10 -15.51 13.29
CA THR A 97 23.95 -14.62 12.49
C THR A 97 23.09 -13.68 11.62
N PRO A 98 23.64 -12.58 11.09
CA PRO A 98 22.88 -11.70 10.18
C PRO A 98 22.30 -12.42 8.96
N ASP A 99 22.95 -13.47 8.46
CA ASP A 99 22.47 -14.25 7.31
C ASP A 99 21.28 -15.18 7.65
N GLN A 100 21.05 -15.43 8.95
CA GLN A 100 19.97 -16.29 9.44
C GLN A 100 18.70 -15.49 9.82
N PHE A 101 18.76 -14.16 9.80
CA PHE A 101 17.67 -13.25 10.14
C PHE A 101 16.99 -12.68 8.90
#